data_AF-A0A7Y0B6U9-F1
#
_entry.id   AF-A0A7Y0B6U9-F1
#
_cell.length_a   1.000
_cell.length_b   1.000
_cell.length_c   1.000
_cell.angle_alpha   90.00
_cell.angle_beta   90.00
_cell.angle_gamma   90.00
#
_symmetry.space_group_name_H-M   'P 1'
#
loop_
_entity.id
_entity.type
_entity.pdbx_description
1 polymer ?
#
loop_
_entity_poly.entity_id
_entity_poly.type
_entity_poly.pdbx_seq_one_letter_code
_entity_poly.pdbx_strand_id
1 'polypeptide(L)'
;MTTRSFTIAELTALGVPPDSPKDIEYSDILQADEPGMILKYTQQRTCVFEAPDDGITYAVKYEAPIDTGDYEVGDGMPDNHGWRGEVEAVEVEHRPVTVYQWVPVDQDDTETDTAL
;
A
#
# COMPACT_ATOMS: atom_id res chain seq x y z
N MET A 1 1.29 -19.41 -1.31
CA MET A 1 0.65 -18.19 -0.81
C MET A 1 -0.80 -18.53 -0.61
N THR A 2 -1.31 -18.35 0.61
CA THR A 2 -2.73 -18.45 0.87
C THR A 2 -3.38 -17.17 0.35
N THR A 3 -4.43 -17.30 -0.46
CA THR A 3 -5.16 -16.16 -1.01
C THR A 3 -6.64 -16.28 -0.69
N ARG A 4 -7.29 -15.12 -0.58
CA ARG A 4 -8.72 -14.98 -0.32
C ARG A 4 -9.30 -14.01 -1.34
N SER A 5 -10.42 -14.37 -1.94
CA SER A 5 -11.19 -13.47 -2.80
C SER A 5 -12.03 -12.52 -1.94
N PHE A 6 -12.02 -11.25 -2.29
CA PHE A 6 -12.93 -10.24 -1.79
C PHE A 6 -13.67 -9.61 -2.95
N THR A 7 -14.93 -9.27 -2.75
CA THR A 7 -15.63 -8.36 -3.65
C THR A 7 -15.14 -6.93 -3.44
N ILE A 8 -15.27 -6.09 -4.46
CA ILE A 8 -14.95 -4.65 -4.34
C ILE A 8 -15.77 -4.01 -3.22
N ALA A 9 -17.04 -4.41 -3.06
CA ALA A 9 -17.91 -3.87 -2.01
C ALA A 9 -17.43 -4.24 -0.59
N GLU A 10 -16.93 -5.46 -0.39
CA GLU A 10 -16.33 -5.87 0.89
C GLU A 10 -15.07 -5.05 1.18
N LEU A 11 -14.19 -4.87 0.19
CA LEU A 11 -13.00 -4.02 0.35
C LEU A 11 -13.36 -2.56 0.64
N THR A 12 -14.33 -1.99 -0.07
CA THR A 12 -14.81 -0.62 0.18
C THR A 12 -15.36 -0.47 1.60
N ALA A 13 -16.11 -1.46 2.10
CA ALA A 13 -16.61 -1.44 3.48
C ALA A 13 -15.49 -1.47 4.54
N LEU A 14 -14.31 -1.99 4.18
CA LEU A 14 -13.10 -2.00 5.01
C LEU A 14 -12.23 -0.75 4.81
N GLY A 15 -12.60 0.17 3.92
CA GLY A 15 -11.77 1.32 3.56
C GLY A 15 -10.58 0.96 2.68
N VAL A 16 -10.70 -0.09 1.87
CA VAL A 16 -9.64 -0.58 0.96
C VAL A 16 -10.04 -0.30 -0.50
N PRO A 17 -9.20 0.41 -1.28
CA PRO A 17 -7.99 1.10 -0.84
C PRO A 17 -8.33 2.36 -0.02
N PRO A 18 -7.36 2.91 0.74
CA PRO A 18 -7.55 4.19 1.42
C PRO A 18 -7.72 5.33 0.42
N ASP A 19 -8.41 6.41 0.83
CA ASP A 19 -8.54 7.64 0.04
C ASP A 19 -7.18 8.38 -0.05
N SER A 20 -6.38 8.32 1.01
CA SER A 20 -5.01 8.84 1.09
C SER A 20 -4.10 7.93 1.90
N PRO A 21 -2.80 7.84 1.58
CA PRO A 21 -1.83 7.10 2.40
C PRO A 21 -1.78 7.55 3.87
N LYS A 22 -2.20 8.79 4.17
CA LYS A 22 -2.25 9.34 5.54
C LYS A 22 -3.41 8.77 6.36
N ASP A 23 -4.43 8.21 5.72
CA ASP A 23 -5.61 7.70 6.42
C ASP A 23 -5.30 6.42 7.22
N ILE A 24 -4.19 5.75 6.89
CA ILE A 24 -3.68 4.59 7.63
C ILE A 24 -3.48 4.91 9.11
N GLU A 25 -2.97 6.11 9.44
CA GLU A 25 -2.70 6.52 10.83
C GLU A 25 -3.96 6.64 11.69
N TYR A 26 -5.14 6.70 11.06
CA TYR A 26 -6.44 6.88 11.73
C TYR A 26 -7.34 5.65 11.62
N SER A 27 -6.83 4.53 11.08
CA SER A 27 -7.60 3.30 10.88
C SER A 27 -7.15 2.21 11.84
N ASP A 28 -8.12 1.50 12.43
CA ASP A 28 -7.86 0.29 13.21
C ASP A 28 -7.70 -0.96 12.31
N ILE A 29 -8.13 -0.86 11.04
CA ILE A 29 -8.16 -1.98 10.08
C ILE A 29 -6.94 -1.92 9.14
N LEU A 30 -6.63 -0.73 8.62
CA LEU A 30 -5.56 -0.55 7.65
C LEU A 30 -4.22 -0.48 8.36
N GLN A 31 -3.25 -1.28 7.92
CA GLN A 31 -1.95 -1.44 8.56
C GLN A 31 -0.84 -0.72 7.79
N ALA A 32 -0.92 -0.73 6.46
CA ALA A 32 0.06 -0.07 5.60
C ALA A 32 -0.53 0.23 4.21
N ASP A 33 0.02 1.24 3.56
CA ASP A 33 -0.21 1.49 2.14
C ASP A 33 1.15 1.77 1.46
N GLU A 34 1.68 0.75 0.81
CA GLU A 34 3.04 0.72 0.31
C GLU A 34 3.09 1.11 -1.18
N PRO A 35 3.98 2.05 -1.58
CA PRO A 35 4.23 2.31 -2.98
C PRO A 35 4.86 1.09 -3.65
N GLY A 36 4.31 0.67 -4.78
CA GLY A 36 4.85 -0.40 -5.61
C GLY A 36 5.64 0.16 -6.78
N MET A 37 5.10 0.01 -7.98
CA MET A 37 5.74 0.47 -9.22
C MET A 37 5.02 1.68 -9.82
N ILE A 38 5.79 2.61 -10.36
CA ILE A 38 5.25 3.69 -11.20
C ILE A 38 4.98 3.13 -12.60
N LEU A 39 3.74 3.27 -13.06
CA LEU A 39 3.30 2.96 -14.43
C LEU A 39 3.39 4.23 -15.29
N LYS A 40 2.92 4.17 -16.54
CA LYS A 40 3.03 5.30 -17.48
C LYS A 40 2.30 6.57 -16.98
N TYR A 41 1.15 6.40 -16.31
CA TYR A 41 0.26 7.48 -15.89
C TYR A 41 -0.31 7.29 -14.47
N THR A 42 -0.07 6.13 -13.88
CA THR A 42 -0.60 5.70 -12.58
C THR A 42 0.55 5.08 -11.79
N GLN A 43 0.29 4.70 -10.56
CA GLN A 43 1.19 3.88 -9.76
C GLN A 43 0.43 2.70 -9.19
N GLN A 44 1.10 1.55 -9.10
CA GLN A 44 0.61 0.42 -8.33
C GLN A 44 1.00 0.62 -6.87
N ARG A 45 0.04 0.38 -5.97
CA ARG A 45 0.23 0.40 -4.52
C ARG A 45 -0.25 -0.91 -3.92
N THR A 46 0.19 -1.20 -2.70
CA THR A 46 -0.24 -2.37 -1.93
C THR A 46 -0.85 -1.90 -0.62
N CYS A 47 -2.15 -2.11 -0.46
CA CYS A 47 -2.84 -1.86 0.80
C CYS A 47 -2.80 -3.14 1.65
N VAL A 48 -2.40 -3.01 2.91
CA VAL A 48 -2.35 -4.07 3.90
C VAL A 48 -3.41 -3.77 4.95
N PHE A 49 -4.27 -4.76 5.24
CA PHE A 49 -5.40 -4.60 6.17
C PHE A 49 -5.65 -5.88 6.96
N GLU A 50 -6.19 -5.75 8.17
CA GLU A 50 -6.67 -6.89 8.96
C GLU A 50 -8.16 -7.12 8.68
N ALA A 51 -8.52 -8.32 8.23
CA ALA A 51 -9.92 -8.66 7.99
C ALA A 51 -10.63 -8.91 9.35
N PRO A 52 -11.71 -8.19 9.68
CA PRO A 52 -12.32 -8.23 11.01
C PRO A 52 -13.06 -9.53 11.31
N ASP A 53 -13.36 -10.34 10.30
CA ASP A 53 -14.11 -11.59 10.44
C ASP A 53 -13.24 -12.77 10.87
N ASP A 54 -11.96 -12.80 10.49
CA ASP A 54 -10.99 -13.84 10.86
C ASP A 54 -9.76 -13.34 11.61
N GLY A 55 -9.54 -12.01 11.67
CA GLY A 55 -8.37 -11.39 12.30
C GLY A 55 -7.07 -11.63 11.53
N ILE A 56 -7.15 -12.04 10.26
CA ILE A 56 -5.98 -12.32 9.42
C ILE A 56 -5.60 -11.07 8.63
N THR A 57 -4.30 -10.81 8.52
CA THR A 57 -3.78 -9.72 7.71
C THR A 57 -3.66 -10.12 6.24
N TYR A 58 -4.21 -9.29 5.36
CA TYR A 58 -4.17 -9.47 3.92
C TYR A 58 -3.55 -8.26 3.23
N ALA A 59 -2.96 -8.50 2.06
CA ALA A 59 -2.43 -7.47 1.19
C ALA A 59 -3.09 -7.54 -0.19
N VAL A 60 -3.53 -6.38 -0.70
CA VAL A 60 -4.14 -6.25 -2.02
C VAL A 60 -3.45 -5.16 -2.83
N LYS A 61 -3.21 -5.43 -4.10
CA LYS A 61 -2.64 -4.46 -5.03
C LYS A 61 -3.74 -3.66 -5.70
N TYR A 62 -3.54 -2.36 -5.85
CA TYR A 62 -4.47 -1.47 -6.55
C TYR A 62 -3.70 -0.41 -7.34
N GLU A 63 -4.35 0.19 -8.34
CA GLU A 63 -3.81 1.32 -9.08
C GLU A 63 -4.33 2.64 -8.50
N ALA A 64 -3.42 3.60 -8.33
CA ALA A 64 -3.67 4.94 -7.84
C ALA A 64 -3.07 5.98 -8.80
N PRO A 65 -3.54 7.24 -8.77
CA PRO A 65 -2.85 8.36 -9.41
C PRO A 65 -1.42 8.51 -8.88
N ILE A 66 -0.52 9.01 -9.73
CA ILE A 66 0.83 9.38 -9.30
C ILE A 66 0.72 10.62 -8.40
N ASP A 67 1.31 10.56 -7.21
CA ASP A 67 1.38 11.70 -6.29
C ASP A 67 2.54 12.63 -6.68
N THR A 68 2.34 13.42 -7.75
CA THR A 68 3.37 14.35 -8.29
C THR A 68 3.18 15.80 -7.85
N GLY A 69 2.15 16.13 -7.07
CA GLY A 69 1.87 17.50 -6.64
C GLY A 69 1.56 18.50 -7.78
N ASP A 70 1.47 18.02 -9.03
CA ASP A 70 1.23 18.78 -10.23
C ASP A 70 0.00 18.21 -10.96
N TYR A 71 -1.02 19.07 -11.16
CA TYR A 71 -2.38 18.71 -11.57
C TYR A 71 -2.54 18.40 -13.07
N GLU A 72 -1.46 18.37 -13.85
CA GLU A 72 -1.52 18.15 -15.31
C GLU A 72 -1.26 16.70 -15.76
N VAL A 73 -0.94 15.78 -14.84
CA VAL A 73 -0.75 14.36 -15.15
C VAL A 73 -2.02 13.54 -14.88
N GLY A 74 -2.88 13.53 -15.89
CA GLY A 74 -3.86 12.46 -16.13
C GLY A 74 -5.15 12.55 -15.31
N ASP A 75 -6.19 13.14 -15.90
CA ASP A 75 -7.59 13.14 -15.44
C ASP A 75 -8.24 11.74 -15.26
N GLY A 76 -7.46 10.65 -15.35
CA GLY A 76 -7.96 9.28 -15.35
C GLY A 76 -7.56 8.54 -14.08
N MET A 77 -8.37 8.64 -13.03
CA MET A 77 -8.36 7.61 -11.99
C MET A 77 -8.78 6.29 -12.66
N PRO A 78 -8.03 5.18 -12.50
CA PRO A 78 -8.45 3.89 -13.03
C PRO A 78 -9.81 3.49 -12.46
N ASP A 79 -10.73 3.05 -13.32
CA ASP A 79 -12.00 2.51 -12.88
C ASP A 79 -11.77 1.42 -11.83
N ASN A 80 -12.43 1.53 -10.67
CA ASN A 80 -12.32 0.61 -9.54
C ASN A 80 -10.87 0.32 -9.13
N HIS A 81 -9.97 1.29 -9.22
CA HIS A 81 -8.56 1.13 -8.85
C HIS A 81 -7.84 0.03 -9.65
N GLY A 82 -8.29 -0.21 -10.89
CA GLY A 82 -7.75 -1.26 -11.76
C GLY A 82 -8.31 -2.66 -11.49
N TRP A 83 -9.18 -2.84 -10.50
CA TRP A 83 -9.81 -4.11 -10.18
C TRP A 83 -10.90 -4.49 -11.18
N ARG A 84 -11.07 -5.81 -11.38
CA ARG A 84 -12.10 -6.38 -12.26
C ARG A 84 -12.77 -7.57 -11.58
N GLY A 85 -13.98 -7.35 -11.06
CA GLY A 85 -14.76 -8.40 -10.41
C GLY A 85 -14.26 -8.67 -8.98
N GLU A 86 -14.01 -9.93 -8.65
CA GLU A 86 -13.39 -10.30 -7.38
C GLU A 86 -11.91 -9.91 -7.37
N VAL A 87 -11.43 -9.56 -6.18
CA VAL A 87 -10.09 -9.08 -5.91
C VAL A 87 -9.39 -10.12 -5.04
N GLU A 88 -8.27 -10.62 -5.55
CA GLU A 88 -7.46 -11.59 -4.82
C GLU A 88 -6.53 -10.86 -3.85
N ALA A 89 -6.71 -11.13 -2.54
CA ALA A 89 -5.82 -10.66 -1.50
C ALA A 89 -4.92 -11.80 -1.00
N VAL A 90 -3.66 -11.48 -0.73
CA VAL A 90 -2.65 -12.44 -0.27
C VAL A 90 -2.54 -12.32 1.24
N GLU A 91 -2.59 -13.44 1.96
CA GLU A 91 -2.31 -13.47 3.40
C GLU A 91 -0.85 -13.07 3.66
N VAL A 92 -0.63 -12.13 4.58
CA VAL A 92 0.69 -11.61 4.93
C VAL A 92 0.88 -11.56 6.44
N GLU A 93 2.14 -11.51 6.85
CA GLU A 93 2.53 -11.38 8.25
C GLU A 93 3.64 -10.34 8.36
N HIS A 94 3.59 -9.50 9.39
CA HIS A 94 4.64 -8.52 9.62
C HIS A 94 5.91 -9.24 10.10
N ARG A 95 6.99 -9.14 9.32
CA ARG A 95 8.29 -9.72 9.64
C ARG A 95 9.41 -8.71 9.48
N PRO A 96 10.38 -8.68 10.41
CA PRO A 96 11.59 -7.91 10.21
C PRO A 96 12.37 -8.48 9.02
N VAL A 97 12.79 -7.60 8.10
CA VAL A 97 13.62 -7.96 6.94
C VAL A 97 14.89 -7.12 6.93
N THR A 98 16.00 -7.71 6.49
CA THR A 98 17.27 -7.00 6.27
C THR A 98 17.40 -6.67 4.80
N VAL A 99 17.65 -5.39 4.47
CA VAL A 99 17.80 -4.91 3.10
C VAL A 99 19.24 -4.47 2.85
N TYR A 100 19.87 -5.01 1.82
CA TYR A 100 21.12 -4.46 1.30
C TYR A 100 20.78 -3.30 0.35
N GLN A 101 21.33 -2.11 0.63
CA GLN A 101 21.12 -0.92 -0.19
C GLN A 101 22.45 -0.31 -0.62
N TRP A 102 22.45 0.37 -1.77
CA TRP A 102 23.57 1.21 -2.18
C TRP A 102 23.51 2.52 -1.42
N VAL A 103 24.59 2.82 -0.70
CA VAL A 103 24.79 4.13 -0.05
C VAL A 103 25.77 4.95 -0.90
N PRO A 104 25.61 6.28 -1.00
CA PRO A 104 26.64 7.13 -1.61
C PRO A 104 27.97 6.93 -0.88
N VAL A 105 29.06 6.84 -1.63
CA VAL A 105 30.39 6.55 -1.07
C VAL A 105 30.86 7.62 -0.09
N ASP A 106 30.40 8.86 -0.26
CA ASP A 106 30.81 10.02 0.54
C ASP A 106 29.77 10.43 1.61
N GLN A 107 28.75 9.61 1.86
CA GLN A 107 27.81 9.87 2.94
C GLN A 107 28.43 9.33 4.24
N ASP A 108 29.14 10.19 4.98
CA ASP A 108 29.70 9.85 6.28
C ASP A 108 28.57 9.40 7.23
N ASP A 109 28.68 8.18 7.76
CA ASP A 109 27.80 7.54 8.75
C ASP A 109 27.89 8.22 10.14
N THR A 110 27.71 9.54 10.18
CA THR A 110 27.58 10.29 11.43
C THR A 110 26.14 10.75 11.58
N GLU A 111 25.32 9.89 12.17
CA GLU A 111 24.42 10.25 13.27
C GLU A 111 23.74 8.97 13.81
N THR A 112 24.52 8.16 14.53
CA THR A 112 23.97 7.42 15.66
C THR A 112 24.44 8.16 16.91
N ASP A 113 23.70 9.19 17.33
CA ASP A 113 23.76 9.61 18.73
C ASP A 113 22.40 9.42 19.38
N THR A 114 22.48 8.76 20.52
CA THR A 114 21.38 8.24 21.31
C THR A 114 20.91 9.39 22.19
N ALA A 115 19.72 9.93 21.94
CA ALA A 115 19.08 10.83 22.90
C ALA A 115 18.02 10.06 23.70
N LEU A 116 18.41 9.75 24.94
CA LEU A 116 17.59 9.29 26.07
C LEU A 116 16.35 10.16 26.31
#